data_AF-A0A6S6SJG2-F1
#
_entry.id   AF-A0A6S6SJG2-F1
#
_cell.length_a   1.000
_cell.length_b   1.000
_cell.length_c   1.000
_cell.angle_alpha   90.00
_cell.angle_beta   90.00
_cell.angle_gamma   90.00
#
_symmetry.space_group_name_H-M   'P 1'
#
loop_
_entity.id
_entity.type
_entity.pdbx_description
1 polymer ?
#
loop_
_entity_poly.entity_id
_entity_poly.type
_entity_poly.pdbx_seq_one_letter_code
_entity_poly.pdbx_strand_id
1 'polypeptide(L)'
;MKKATYKPTNQNTIIINERDGYCAILLNGDYKTVSINDLVFEEEGLKLSSLDELKENVFINCIKNPLSDILYSDNTNRLTPEPHQYKIQSNKGKECI
;
A
#
# COMPACT_ATOMS: atom_id res chain seq x y z
N MET A 1 17.50 9.67 1.36
CA MET A 1 16.73 10.62 2.21
C MET A 1 16.73 10.02 3.61
N LYS A 2 17.20 10.73 4.63
CA LYS A 2 17.31 10.16 5.99
C LYS A 2 15.95 10.21 6.69
N LYS A 3 15.58 9.11 7.34
CA LYS A 3 14.39 9.00 8.18
C LYS A 3 14.76 9.16 9.65
N ALA A 4 13.90 9.80 10.41
CA ALA A 4 14.07 9.92 11.85
C ALA A 4 12.71 10.02 12.54
N THR A 5 12.64 9.54 13.78
CA THR A 5 11.48 9.71 14.65
C THR A 5 11.65 10.97 15.48
N TYR A 6 10.65 11.86 15.45
CA TYR A 6 10.64 13.07 16.26
C TYR A 6 10.10 12.76 17.65
N LYS A 7 10.98 12.79 18.67
CA LYS A 7 10.67 12.35 20.05
C LYS A 7 9.42 13.02 20.66
N PRO A 8 9.19 14.34 20.51
CA PRO A 8 8.06 15.00 21.16
C PRO A 8 6.69 14.54 20.66
N THR A 9 6.56 14.16 19.39
CA THR A 9 5.28 13.67 18.84
C THR A 9 5.28 12.17 18.55
N ASN A 10 6.43 11.51 18.69
CA ASN A 10 6.65 10.12 18.32
C ASN A 10 6.21 9.78 16.88
N GLN A 11 6.34 10.75 15.98
CA GLN A 11 5.98 10.61 14.56
C GLN A 11 7.24 10.39 13.71
N ASN A 12 7.10 9.58 12.67
CA ASN A 12 8.15 9.36 11.68
C ASN A 12 8.22 10.57 10.74
N THR A 13 9.43 11.05 10.52
CA THR A 13 9.71 12.27 9.76
C THR A 13 10.84 12.03 8.78
N ILE A 14 10.90 12.89 7.76
CA ILE A 14 11.97 12.90 6.78
C ILE A 14 12.84 14.13 7.06
N ILE A 15 14.14 13.91 7.16
CA ILE A 15 15.11 15.00 7.31
C ILE A 15 15.43 15.54 5.93
N ILE A 16 15.21 16.84 5.77
CA ILE A 16 15.40 17.55 4.50
C ILE A 16 16.79 18.19 4.46
N ASN A 17 17.20 18.83 5.56
CA ASN A 17 18.49 19.50 5.69
C ASN A 17 19.01 19.41 7.12
N GLU A 18 20.34 19.31 7.26
CA GLU A 18 21.06 19.33 8.53
C GLU A 18 21.92 20.61 8.57
N ARG A 19 21.83 21.40 9.64
CA ARG A 19 22.67 22.59 9.89
C ARG A 19 23.03 22.65 11.37
N ASP A 20 24.33 22.60 11.68
CA ASP A 20 24.95 22.83 13.00
C ASP A 20 24.01 22.69 14.21
N GLY A 21 23.66 21.43 14.55
CA GLY A 21 22.86 21.08 15.72
C GLY A 21 21.33 21.10 15.53
N TYR A 22 20.85 21.57 14.38
CA TYR A 22 19.45 21.62 14.01
C TYR A 22 19.17 20.87 12.69
N CYS A 23 17.97 20.34 12.57
CA CYS A 23 17.49 19.63 11.39
C CYS A 23 16.16 20.21 10.93
N ALA A 24 16.03 20.44 9.62
CA ALA A 24 14.74 20.73 9.01
C ALA A 24 14.04 19.40 8.72
N ILE A 25 12.88 19.18 9.33
CA ILE A 25 12.05 17.99 9.19
C ILE A 25 10.71 18.34 8.52
N LEU A 26 10.15 17.36 7.83
CA LEU A 26 8.77 17.41 7.35
C LEU A 26 7.87 16.65 8.33
N LEU A 27 6.90 17.35 8.92
CA LEU A 27 5.94 16.79 9.87
C LEU A 27 4.52 17.15 9.42
N ASN A 28 3.72 16.15 9.08
CA ASN A 28 2.32 16.32 8.63
C ASN A 28 2.14 17.32 7.47
N GLY A 29 3.12 17.40 6.56
CA GLY A 29 3.10 18.31 5.42
C GLY A 29 3.71 19.68 5.68
N ASP A 30 4.04 20.00 6.93
CA ASP A 30 4.68 21.27 7.30
C ASP A 30 6.18 21.12 7.56
N TYR A 31 6.95 22.14 7.19
CA TYR A 31 8.38 22.23 7.46
C TYR A 31 8.61 22.77 8.86
N LYS A 32 9.37 22.04 9.68
CA LYS A 32 9.79 22.49 11.01
C LYS A 32 11.29 22.34 11.21
N THR A 33 11.90 23.30 11.89
CA THR A 33 13.28 23.20 12.35
C THR A 33 13.28 22.70 13.79
N VAL A 34 13.98 21.60 14.04
CA VAL A 34 14.05 20.95 15.35
C VAL A 34 15.50 20.69 15.75
N SER A 35 15.75 20.57 17.05
CA SER A 35 17.07 20.18 17.55
C SER A 35 17.38 18.74 17.17
N ILE A 36 18.64 18.44 16.85
CA ILE A 36 19.08 17.08 16.57
C ILE A 36 18.88 16.14 17.79
N ASN A 37 18.90 16.71 19.00
CA ASN A 37 18.68 15.96 20.24
C ASN A 37 17.24 15.44 20.37
N ASP A 38 16.29 16.07 19.66
CA ASP A 38 14.88 15.67 19.63
C ASP A 38 14.59 14.63 18.56
N LEU A 39 15.61 14.21 17.80
CA LEU A 39 15.49 13.21 16.74
C LEU A 39 16.16 11.91 17.16
N VAL A 40 15.51 10.80 16.81
CA VAL A 40 16.13 9.47 16.80
C VAL A 40 16.28 9.10 15.33
N PHE A 41 17.52 9.03 14.86
CA PHE A 41 17.79 8.56 13.50
C PHE A 41 17.52 7.07 13.45
N GLU A 42 16.67 6.65 12.52
CA GLU A 42 16.62 5.24 12.17
C GLU A 42 17.84 4.98 11.30
N GLU A 43 18.78 4.18 11.81
CA GLU A 43 19.86 3.66 10.98
C GLU A 43 19.21 2.90 9.82
N GLU A 44 19.53 3.34 8.60
CA GLU A 44 19.09 2.73 7.36
C GLU A 44 19.87 1.42 7.14
N GLY A 45 19.78 0.51 8.11
CA GLY A 45 20.14 -0.88 7.91
C GLY A 45 19.23 -1.41 6.83
N LEU A 46 19.80 -1.83 5.69
CA LEU A 46 19.08 -2.58 4.69
C LEU A 46 18.51 -3.84 5.38
N LYS A 47 17.25 -3.75 5.80
CA LYS A 47 16.51 -4.91 6.30
C LYS A 47 16.15 -5.76 5.11
N LEU A 48 17.09 -6.61 4.72
CA LEU A 48 16.88 -7.63 3.70
C LEU A 48 16.06 -8.74 4.34
N SER A 49 14.86 -8.96 3.84
CA SER A 49 14.09 -10.15 4.16
C SER A 49 14.49 -11.28 3.23
N SER A 50 14.53 -12.50 3.76
CA SER A 50 14.76 -13.68 2.94
C SER A 50 13.52 -13.99 2.09
N LEU A 51 13.71 -14.73 0.99
CA LEU A 51 12.58 -15.20 0.18
C LEU A 51 11.62 -16.07 1.00
N ASP A 52 12.13 -16.83 1.96
CA ASP A 52 11.31 -17.71 2.78
C ASP A 52 10.49 -16.93 3.82
N GLU A 53 11.07 -15.88 4.41
CA GLU A 53 10.34 -14.94 5.28
C GLU A 53 9.21 -14.24 4.50
N LEU A 54 9.46 -13.86 3.24
CA LEU A 54 8.42 -13.30 2.38
C LEU A 54 7.28 -14.29 2.12
N LYS A 55 7.59 -15.56 1.82
CA LYS A 55 6.58 -16.60 1.59
C LYS A 55 5.71 -16.82 2.82
N GLU A 56 6.32 -16.96 4.00
CA GLU A 56 5.58 -17.12 5.26
C GLU A 56 4.66 -15.92 5.52
N ASN A 57 5.17 -14.70 5.34
CA ASN A 57 4.37 -13.49 5.56
C ASN A 57 3.18 -13.41 4.60
N VAL A 58 3.37 -13.74 3.32
CA VAL A 58 2.27 -13.80 2.34
C VAL A 58 1.25 -14.87 2.77
N PHE A 59 1.71 -16.06 3.11
CA PHE A 59 0.84 -17.15 3.55
C PHE A 59 0.00 -16.79 4.77
N ILE A 60 0.63 -16.22 5.80
CA ILE A 60 -0.06 -15.76 7.03
C ILE A 60 -1.08 -14.67 6.69
N ASN A 61 -0.75 -13.75 5.79
CA ASN A 61 -1.66 -12.68 5.39
C ASN A 61 -2.88 -13.24 4.65
N CYS A 62 -2.70 -14.23 3.77
CA CYS A 62 -3.78 -14.92 3.07
C CYS A 62 -4.73 -15.71 3.99
N ILE A 63 -4.26 -16.12 5.18
CA ILE A 63 -5.12 -16.72 6.20
C ILE A 63 -5.99 -15.66 6.88
N LYS A 64 -5.41 -14.48 7.15
CA LYS A 64 -6.11 -13.39 7.86
C LYS A 64 -7.10 -12.66 6.97
N ASN A 65 -6.70 -12.37 5.73
CA ASN A 65 -7.52 -11.71 4.73
C ASN A 65 -7.69 -12.67 3.55
N PRO A 66 -8.92 -13.00 3.15
CA PRO A 66 -9.12 -13.91 2.04
C PRO A 66 -8.51 -13.31 0.76
N LEU A 67 -7.84 -14.16 -0.01
CA LEU A 67 -7.25 -13.81 -1.31
C LEU A 67 -8.26 -13.19 -2.28
N SER A 68 -9.56 -13.37 -2.04
CA SER A 68 -10.61 -12.71 -2.81
C SER A 68 -10.44 -11.21 -2.81
N ASP A 69 -10.12 -10.54 -1.69
CA ASP A 69 -9.97 -9.07 -1.68
C ASP A 69 -8.69 -8.59 -2.38
N ILE A 70 -7.71 -9.47 -2.56
CA ILE A 70 -6.44 -9.16 -3.25
C ILE A 70 -6.55 -9.47 -4.76
N LEU A 71 -7.24 -10.57 -5.11
CA LEU A 71 -7.31 -11.10 -6.47
C LEU A 71 -8.61 -10.74 -7.20
N TYR A 72 -9.69 -10.39 -6.49
CA TYR A 72 -10.81 -9.67 -7.10
C TYR A 72 -10.42 -8.21 -7.26
N SER A 73 -9.91 -7.87 -8.43
CA SER A 73 -9.94 -6.47 -8.85
C SER A 73 -11.40 -6.08 -9.14
N ASP A 74 -11.83 -4.86 -8.79
CA ASP A 74 -13.14 -4.33 -9.22
C ASP A 74 -13.34 -4.37 -10.76
N ASN A 75 -12.24 -4.52 -11.52
CA ASN A 75 -12.27 -4.69 -12.98
C ASN A 75 -12.82 -6.05 -13.44
N THR A 76 -12.88 -7.10 -12.62
CA THR A 76 -13.46 -8.38 -13.05
C THR A 76 -14.98 -8.29 -13.21
N ASN A 77 -15.66 -7.43 -12.45
CA ASN A 77 -17.08 -7.10 -12.65
C ASN A 77 -17.37 -6.31 -13.94
N ARG A 78 -16.36 -5.74 -14.62
CA ARG A 78 -16.56 -5.12 -15.95
C ARG A 78 -16.65 -6.14 -17.07
N LEU A 79 -16.16 -7.37 -16.85
CA LEU A 79 -16.19 -8.44 -17.84
C LEU A 79 -17.46 -9.29 -17.74
N THR A 80 -18.28 -9.10 -16.71
CA THR A 80 -19.64 -9.64 -16.66
C THR A 80 -20.57 -8.72 -17.45
N PRO A 81 -21.05 -9.14 -18.63
CA PRO A 81 -21.99 -8.34 -19.38
C PRO A 81 -23.30 -8.18 -18.63
N GLU A 82 -23.86 -6.97 -18.61
CA GLU A 82 -25.18 -6.72 -18.04
C GLU A 82 -26.26 -7.52 -18.78
N PRO A 83 -27.40 -7.86 -18.15
CA PRO A 83 -28.48 -8.63 -18.76
C PRO A 83 -28.94 -8.11 -20.14
N HIS A 84 -28.85 -6.80 -20.38
CA HIS A 84 -29.20 -6.18 -21.67
C HIS A 84 -28.11 -6.29 -22.75
N GLN A 85 -26.88 -6.70 -22.41
CA GLN A 85 -25.75 -6.87 -23.33
C GLN A 85 -25.69 -8.28 -23.92
N TYR A 86 -26.43 -9.25 -23.37
CA TYR A 86 -26.57 -10.55 -23.99
C TYR A 86 -27.33 -10.40 -25.31
N LYS A 87 -26.72 -10.82 -26.42
CA LYS A 87 -27.45 -11.04 -27.67
C LYS A 87 -28.42 -12.19 -27.46
N ILE A 88 -29.70 -11.86 -27.27
CA ILE A 88 -30.78 -12.84 -27.34
C ILE A 88 -30.79 -13.37 -28.78
N GLN A 89 -30.28 -14.58 -28.99
CA GLN A 89 -30.53 -15.30 -30.24
C GLN A 89 -32.02 -15.66 -30.24
N SER A 90 -32.82 -14.82 -30.89
CA SER A 90 -34.22 -15.11 -31.17
C SER A 90 -34.26 -16.35 -32.06
N ASN A 91 -34.52 -17.51 -31.46
CA ASN A 91 -35.00 -18.68 -32.19
C ASN A 91 -36.37 -18.34 -32.75
N LYS A 92 -36.39 -17.66 -33.90
CA LYS A 92 -37.57 -17.58 -34.76
C LYS A 92 -37.80 -18.97 -35.35
N GLY A 93 -38.67 -19.71 -34.67
CA GLY A 93 -39.59 -20.70 -35.19
C GLY A 93 -39.06 -21.70 -36.21
N LYS A 94 -38.88 -22.95 -35.76
CA LYS A 94 -39.31 -24.13 -36.51
C LYS A 94 -39.82 -25.18 -35.52
N GLU A 95 -41.06 -25.00 -35.07
CA GLU A 95 -41.94 -26.16 -34.91
C GLU A 95 -42.29 -26.61 -36.32
N CYS A 96 -41.85 -27.80 -36.70
CA CYS A 96 -42.45 -28.58 -37.77
C CYS A 96 -42.40 -30.04 -37.30
N ILE A 97 -43.59 -30.64 -37.34
CA ILE A 97 -44.04 -32.00 -37.01
C ILE A 97 -43.01 -33.07 -37.39
#